data_AF-A0A8S2R605-F1
#
_entry.id   AF-A0A8S2R605-F1
#
_cell.length_a   1.000
_cell.length_b   1.000
_cell.length_c   1.000
_cell.angle_alpha   90.00
_cell.angle_beta   90.00
_cell.angle_gamma   90.00
#
_symmetry.space_group_name_H-M   'P 1'
#
loop_
_entity.id
_entity.type
_entity.pdbx_description
1 polymer ?
#
loop_
_entity_poly.entity_id
_entity_poly.type
_entity_poly.pdbx_seq_one_letter_code
_entity_poly.pdbx_strand_id
1 'polypeptide(L)'
;EIYGEIFDVVMQHISQRPISITTDYEKAVHNVIKKKLPMATVHGCFFHFKQCLWRQINSHGLQKLFVDDRQVRRYLKIFGCLALIPEQFVIEEFEKLQVDSPDSLDDLQMEQHATLVMAEQLQAGLAKKVKRVKYELLDEQLQQLASSFDLIPRDLYFKRARALFNF
;
A
#
# COMPACT_ATOMS: atom_id res chain seq x y z
N GLU A 1 1.96 11.04 -25.33
CA GLU A 1 2.37 10.84 -23.92
C GLU A 1 3.26 9.63 -23.85
N ILE A 2 4.40 9.74 -23.15
CA ILE A 2 5.47 8.72 -23.07
C ILE A 2 4.93 7.33 -22.72
N TYR A 3 3.99 7.23 -21.77
CA TYR A 3 3.40 5.96 -21.39
C TYR A 3 2.62 5.28 -22.52
N GLY A 4 1.96 6.06 -23.39
CA GLY A 4 1.25 5.52 -24.54
C GLY A 4 2.19 4.86 -25.55
N GLU A 5 3.32 5.52 -25.84
CA GLU A 5 4.33 5.02 -26.77
C GLU A 5 5.00 3.74 -26.24
N ILE A 6 5.32 3.70 -24.95
CA ILE A 6 5.87 2.49 -24.30
C ILE A 6 4.86 1.34 -24.41
N PHE A 7 3.58 1.59 -24.13
CA PHE A 7 2.56 0.56 -24.28
C PHE A 7 2.46 0.07 -25.72
N ASP A 8 2.50 0.96 -26.72
CA ASP A 8 2.45 0.55 -28.12
C ASP A 8 3.60 -0.38 -28.49
N VAL A 9 4.82 -0.06 -28.07
CA VAL A 9 5.99 -0.93 -28.28
C VAL A 9 5.79 -2.28 -27.59
N VAL A 10 5.38 -2.31 -26.32
CA VAL A 10 5.16 -3.57 -25.60
C VAL A 10 4.07 -4.41 -26.28
N MET A 11 2.96 -3.80 -26.69
CA MET A 11 1.84 -4.49 -27.33
C MET A 11 2.19 -5.07 -28.71
N GLN A 12 3.20 -4.54 -29.40
CA GLN A 12 3.73 -5.11 -30.65
C GLN A 12 4.57 -6.38 -30.43
N HIS A 13 5.14 -6.55 -29.23
CA HIS A 13 6.07 -7.63 -28.92
C HIS A 13 5.45 -8.75 -28.08
N ILE A 14 4.16 -8.63 -27.72
CA ILE A 14 3.43 -9.69 -27.02
C ILE A 14 2.36 -10.28 -27.93
N SER A 15 2.29 -11.61 -27.95
CA SER A 15 1.33 -12.36 -28.75
C SER A 15 -0.03 -12.51 -28.07
N GLN A 16 -0.10 -12.36 -26.75
CA GLN A 16 -1.32 -12.45 -25.96
C GLN A 16 -1.63 -11.09 -25.32
N ARG A 17 -2.87 -10.63 -25.46
CA ARG A 17 -3.34 -9.41 -24.80
C ARG A 17 -3.53 -9.72 -23.30
N PRO A 18 -2.93 -8.93 -22.39
CA PRO A 18 -3.10 -9.16 -20.96
C PRO A 18 -4.54 -8.83 -20.55
N ILE A 19 -5.12 -9.72 -19.74
CA ILE A 19 -6.45 -9.54 -19.13
C ILE A 19 -6.38 -8.97 -17.71
N SER A 20 -5.19 -8.97 -17.12
CA SER A 20 -4.90 -8.43 -15.80
C SER A 20 -3.56 -7.69 -15.85
N ILE A 21 -3.51 -6.50 -15.29
CA ILE A 21 -2.32 -5.65 -15.23
C ILE A 21 -2.16 -5.11 -13.80
N THR A 22 -1.04 -5.42 -13.17
CA THR A 22 -0.63 -4.84 -11.89
C THR A 22 0.36 -3.70 -12.14
N THR A 23 0.04 -2.51 -11.66
CA THR A 23 0.86 -1.31 -11.87
C THR A 23 0.92 -0.45 -10.62
N ASP A 24 1.77 0.58 -10.59
CA ASP A 24 1.76 1.55 -9.50
C ASP A 24 0.47 2.41 -9.53
N TYR A 25 0.42 3.44 -8.70
CA TYR A 25 -0.79 4.28 -8.55
C TYR A 25 -0.74 5.54 -9.42
N GLU A 26 0.12 5.59 -10.44
CA GLU A 26 0.20 6.72 -11.34
C GLU A 26 -1.04 6.81 -12.25
N LYS A 27 -1.81 7.89 -12.09
CA LYS A 27 -3.03 8.14 -12.89
C LYS A 27 -2.78 8.11 -14.40
N ALA A 28 -1.62 8.61 -14.84
CA ALA A 28 -1.26 8.62 -16.25
C ALA A 28 -1.16 7.19 -16.82
N VAL A 29 -0.53 6.27 -16.09
CA VAL A 29 -0.43 4.87 -16.48
C VAL A 29 -1.81 4.21 -16.52
N HIS A 30 -2.65 4.45 -15.51
CA HIS A 30 -4.02 3.92 -15.45
C HIS A 30 -4.86 4.40 -16.63
N ASN A 31 -4.76 5.68 -16.99
CA ASN A 31 -5.49 6.25 -18.13
C ASN A 31 -5.05 5.61 -19.45
N VAL A 32 -3.75 5.38 -19.63
CA VAL A 32 -3.21 4.71 -20.82
C VAL A 32 -3.68 3.27 -20.91
N ILE A 33 -3.66 2.52 -19.80
CA ILE A 33 -4.16 1.14 -19.76
C ILE A 33 -5.65 1.10 -20.11
N LYS A 34 -6.48 1.93 -19.46
CA LYS A 34 -7.92 1.99 -19.76
C LYS A 34 -8.21 2.33 -21.22
N LYS A 35 -7.40 3.21 -21.83
CA LYS A 35 -7.54 3.60 -23.24
C LYS A 35 -7.14 2.49 -24.20
N LYS A 36 -6.04 1.78 -23.94
CA LYS A 36 -5.44 0.81 -24.88
C LYS A 36 -5.85 -0.64 -24.64
N LEU A 37 -6.28 -0.97 -23.42
CA LEU A 37 -6.65 -2.29 -22.95
C LEU A 37 -7.94 -2.20 -22.10
N PRO A 38 -9.08 -1.80 -22.70
CA PRO A 38 -10.31 -1.55 -21.95
C PRO A 38 -10.89 -2.81 -21.29
N MET A 39 -10.50 -4.01 -21.75
CA MET A 39 -10.92 -5.29 -21.19
C MET A 39 -9.97 -5.81 -20.09
N ALA A 40 -8.83 -5.16 -19.87
CA ALA A 40 -7.89 -5.58 -18.84
C ALA A 40 -8.31 -5.03 -17.48
N THR A 41 -8.31 -5.89 -16.47
CA THR A 41 -8.47 -5.47 -15.07
C THR A 41 -7.17 -4.84 -14.59
N VAL A 42 -7.25 -3.64 -14.01
CA VAL A 42 -6.09 -2.92 -13.45
C VAL A 42 -6.06 -3.12 -11.95
N HIS A 43 -4.93 -3.59 -11.43
CA HIS A 43 -4.68 -3.77 -10.00
C HIS A 43 -3.58 -2.83 -9.53
N GLY A 44 -3.74 -2.31 -8.30
CA GLY A 44 -2.70 -1.55 -7.62
C GLY A 44 -1.61 -2.48 -7.10
N CYS A 45 -0.35 -2.14 -7.34
CA CYS A 45 0.78 -2.92 -6.88
C CYS A 45 0.97 -2.76 -5.37
N PHE A 46 0.61 -3.79 -4.62
CA PHE A 46 0.73 -3.82 -3.17
C PHE A 46 2.17 -3.62 -2.66
N PHE A 47 3.18 -4.03 -3.42
CA PHE A 47 4.58 -3.75 -3.09
C PHE A 47 4.88 -2.24 -3.08
N HIS A 48 4.48 -1.52 -4.12
CA HIS A 48 4.63 -0.07 -4.18
C HIS A 48 3.77 0.61 -3.11
N PHE A 49 2.57 0.10 -2.84
CA PHE A 49 1.74 0.56 -1.73
C PHE A 49 2.47 0.46 -0.38
N LYS A 50 3.07 -0.70 -0.06
CA LYS A 50 3.88 -0.88 1.15
C LYS A 50 5.03 0.11 1.24
N GLN A 51 5.73 0.36 0.13
CA GLN A 51 6.81 1.35 0.12
C GLN A 51 6.29 2.77 0.37
N CYS A 52 5.15 3.14 -0.21
CA CYS A 52 4.50 4.42 0.06
C CYS A 52 4.10 4.52 1.54
N LEU A 53 3.47 3.49 2.11
CA LEU A 53 3.09 3.46 3.51
C LEU A 53 4.31 3.59 4.43
N TRP A 54 5.40 2.85 4.15
CA TRP A 54 6.65 3.00 4.91
C TRP A 54 7.22 4.42 4.81
N ARG A 55 7.15 5.05 3.63
CA ARG A 55 7.57 6.44 3.49
C ARG A 55 6.74 7.37 4.37
N GLN A 56 5.42 7.18 4.45
CA GLN A 56 4.54 7.96 5.32
C GLN A 56 4.84 7.72 6.81
N ILE A 57 5.03 6.47 7.22
CA ILE A 57 5.45 6.13 8.60
C ILE A 57 6.75 6.87 8.95
N ASN A 58 7.74 6.89 8.05
CA ASN A 58 8.99 7.60 8.31
C ASN A 58 8.83 9.13 8.29
N SER A 59 8.06 9.70 7.34
CA SER A 59 7.89 11.15 7.25
C SER A 59 7.11 11.73 8.41
N HIS A 60 6.28 10.91 9.07
CA HIS A 60 5.61 11.26 10.32
C HIS A 60 6.39 10.81 11.55
N GLY A 61 7.71 10.60 11.49
CA GLY A 61 8.52 10.27 12.67
C GLY A 61 8.15 8.97 13.41
N LEU A 62 7.23 8.17 12.87
CA LEU A 62 6.70 6.96 13.51
C LEU A 62 7.66 5.77 13.42
N GLN A 63 8.83 5.92 12.78
CA GLN A 63 9.75 4.82 12.57
C GLN A 63 10.18 4.16 13.89
N LYS A 64 10.58 4.96 14.87
CA LYS A 64 11.01 4.45 16.18
C LYS A 64 9.84 3.79 16.90
N LEU A 65 8.68 4.45 16.94
CA LEU A 65 7.48 3.93 17.57
C LEU A 65 7.01 2.61 16.91
N PHE A 66 7.08 2.51 15.59
CA PHE A 66 6.79 1.28 14.84
C PHE A 66 7.77 0.14 15.20
N VAL A 67 9.03 0.45 15.50
CA VAL A 67 10.05 -0.55 15.88
C VAL A 67 9.95 -0.92 17.36
N ASP A 68 9.58 0.00 18.24
CA ASP A 68 9.62 -0.23 19.68
C ASP A 68 8.26 -0.68 20.24
N ASP A 69 7.15 -0.21 19.67
CA ASP A 69 5.79 -0.50 20.15
C ASP A 69 5.10 -1.55 19.26
N ARG A 70 4.81 -2.71 19.85
CA ARG A 70 4.14 -3.84 19.17
C ARG A 70 2.70 -3.50 18.78
N GLN A 71 1.98 -2.72 19.58
CA GLN A 71 0.60 -2.34 19.30
C GLN A 71 0.55 -1.36 18.12
N VAL A 72 1.40 -0.33 18.11
CA VAL A 72 1.54 0.61 16.99
C VAL A 72 1.97 -0.11 15.71
N ARG A 73 2.95 -1.00 15.80
CA ARG A 73 3.36 -1.83 14.64
C ARG A 73 2.21 -2.66 14.10
N ARG A 74 1.41 -3.27 15.00
CA ARG A 74 0.25 -4.06 14.61
C ARG A 74 -0.79 -3.17 13.94
N TYR A 75 -1.13 -2.05 14.55
CA TYR A 75 -2.08 -1.06 14.06
C TYR A 75 -1.75 -0.60 12.65
N LEU A 76 -0.52 -0.09 12.44
CA LEU A 76 -0.08 0.42 11.13
C LEU A 76 -0.01 -0.66 10.04
N LYS A 77 0.23 -1.92 10.43
CA LYS A 77 0.13 -3.06 9.50
C LYS A 77 -1.33 -3.38 9.15
N ILE A 78 -2.27 -3.32 10.10
CA ILE A 78 -3.71 -3.51 9.81
C ILE A 78 -4.23 -2.39 8.92
N PHE A 79 -3.83 -1.15 9.20
CA PHE A 79 -4.12 0.01 8.36
C PHE A 79 -3.72 -0.24 6.90
N GLY A 80 -2.50 -0.75 6.67
CA GLY A 80 -2.06 -1.13 5.33
C GLY A 80 -2.90 -2.26 4.70
N CYS A 81 -3.42 -3.20 5.49
CA CYS A 81 -4.27 -4.28 4.98
C CYS A 81 -5.63 -3.81 4.48
N LEU A 82 -6.09 -2.60 4.83
CA LEU A 82 -7.35 -2.05 4.31
C LEU A 82 -7.33 -1.91 2.78
N ALA A 83 -6.15 -1.85 2.15
CA ALA A 83 -6.02 -1.87 0.70
C ALA A 83 -6.31 -3.24 0.05
N LEU A 84 -6.46 -4.31 0.85
CA LEU A 84 -6.65 -5.69 0.39
C LEU A 84 -8.08 -6.20 0.59
N ILE A 85 -8.91 -5.47 1.33
CA ILE A 85 -10.30 -5.85 1.57
C ILE A 85 -11.20 -5.31 0.45
N PRO A 86 -12.38 -5.91 0.23
CA PRO A 86 -13.33 -5.39 -0.75
C PRO A 86 -13.79 -3.97 -0.40
N GLU A 87 -13.98 -3.14 -1.43
CA GLU A 87 -14.28 -1.70 -1.32
C GLU A 87 -15.46 -1.41 -0.39
N GLN A 88 -16.52 -2.21 -0.45
CA GLN A 88 -17.72 -2.03 0.36
C GLN A 88 -17.49 -2.15 1.88
N PHE A 89 -16.37 -2.76 2.30
CA PHE A 89 -16.02 -2.93 3.70
C PHE A 89 -14.93 -1.95 4.18
N VAL A 90 -14.36 -1.14 3.27
CA VAL A 90 -13.24 -0.25 3.60
C VAL A 90 -13.61 0.77 4.66
N ILE A 91 -14.78 1.42 4.51
CA ILE A 91 -15.25 2.44 5.46
C ILE A 91 -15.48 1.81 6.84
N GLU A 92 -16.23 0.72 6.89
CA GLU A 92 -16.57 0.02 8.14
C GLU A 92 -15.31 -0.44 8.89
N GLU A 93 -14.37 -1.08 8.20
CA GLU A 93 -13.14 -1.58 8.83
C GLU A 93 -12.18 -0.44 9.20
N PHE A 94 -12.21 0.68 8.46
CA PHE A 94 -11.46 1.88 8.81
C PHE A 94 -12.00 2.53 10.09
N GLU A 95 -13.32 2.68 10.22
CA GLU A 95 -13.95 3.26 11.41
C GLU A 95 -13.67 2.42 12.66
N LYS A 96 -13.76 1.09 12.56
CA LYS A 96 -13.36 0.18 13.65
C LYS A 96 -11.90 0.37 14.02
N LEU A 97 -11.02 0.49 13.02
CA LEU A 97 -9.60 0.70 13.25
C LEU A 97 -9.35 2.05 13.93
N GLN A 98 -10.09 3.12 13.64
CA GLN A 98 -9.94 4.40 14.33
C GLN A 98 -10.23 4.30 15.84
N VAL A 99 -11.25 3.52 16.22
CA VAL A 99 -11.57 3.28 17.64
C VAL A 99 -10.45 2.50 18.35
N ASP A 100 -9.78 1.60 17.62
CA ASP A 100 -8.67 0.78 18.13
C ASP A 100 -7.29 1.48 18.05
N SER A 101 -7.24 2.80 17.87
CA SER A 101 -5.98 3.56 17.84
C SER A 101 -5.20 3.43 19.15
N PRO A 102 -3.92 3.04 19.13
CA PRO A 102 -3.08 3.06 20.33
C PRO A 102 -2.87 4.48 20.87
N ASP A 103 -3.03 4.68 22.18
CA ASP A 103 -2.80 5.98 22.84
C ASP A 103 -1.43 6.59 22.49
N SER A 104 -0.40 5.75 22.32
CA SER A 104 0.96 6.17 21.95
C SER A 104 1.08 6.82 20.57
N LEU A 105 0.12 6.59 19.66
CA LEU A 105 0.02 7.30 18.38
C LEU A 105 -0.59 8.69 18.55
N ASP A 106 -1.60 8.84 19.41
CA ASP A 106 -2.30 10.10 19.66
C ASP A 106 -1.39 11.08 20.43
N ASP A 107 -0.64 10.58 21.41
CA ASP A 107 0.39 11.33 22.14
C ASP A 107 1.46 11.89 21.19
N LEU A 108 1.85 11.09 20.19
CA LEU A 108 2.86 11.48 19.22
C LEU A 108 2.30 12.46 18.17
N GLN A 109 1.02 12.38 17.81
CA GLN A 109 0.36 13.42 17.00
C GLN A 109 0.32 14.78 17.73
N MET A 110 0.06 14.78 19.04
CA MET A 110 0.12 15.98 19.87
C MET A 110 1.54 16.53 19.99
N GLU A 111 2.54 15.68 20.24
CA GLU A 111 3.95 16.06 20.33
C GLU A 111 4.52 16.56 18.98
N GLN A 112 4.09 15.96 17.87
CA GLN A 112 4.45 16.42 16.53
C GLN A 112 3.79 17.71 16.14
N HIS A 113 2.54 17.97 16.53
CA HIS A 113 1.91 19.27 16.31
C HIS A 113 2.69 20.38 17.06
N ALA A 114 3.21 20.09 18.26
CA ALA A 114 4.10 21.01 18.98
C ALA A 114 5.49 21.17 18.34
N THR A 115 6.03 20.10 17.75
CA THR A 115 7.37 20.09 17.14
C THR A 115 7.39 20.62 15.69
N LEU A 116 6.30 20.47 14.93
CA LEU A 116 6.16 20.98 13.55
C LEU A 116 6.18 22.51 13.49
N VAL A 117 5.67 23.20 14.52
CA VAL A 117 5.81 24.66 14.69
C VAL A 117 7.29 25.09 14.79
N MET A 118 8.18 24.19 15.21
CA MET A 118 9.63 24.43 15.32
C MET A 118 10.44 23.91 14.13
N ALA A 119 9.96 22.87 13.44
CA ALA A 119 10.70 22.16 12.40
C ALA A 119 10.49 22.70 10.96
N GLU A 120 9.54 23.61 10.73
CA GLU A 120 9.36 24.32 9.45
C GLU A 120 10.61 25.14 9.02
N GLN A 121 11.66 25.23 9.85
CA GLN A 121 12.89 25.97 9.56
C GLN A 121 14.07 25.17 8.98
N LEU A 122 14.02 23.83 8.82
CA LEU A 122 15.17 23.10 8.24
C LEU A 122 14.75 21.99 7.27
N GLN A 123 14.92 22.26 5.98
CA GLN A 123 14.63 21.35 4.87
C GLN A 123 15.73 20.31 4.57
N ALA A 124 15.24 19.24 3.94
CA ALA A 124 15.77 18.51 2.77
C ALA A 124 16.80 17.37 2.93
N GLY A 125 16.35 16.17 2.49
CA GLY A 125 17.00 15.43 1.40
C GLY A 125 17.64 14.10 1.77
N LEU A 126 17.02 12.97 1.39
CA LEU A 126 17.71 11.67 1.30
C LEU A 126 17.12 10.78 0.19
N ALA A 127 17.98 10.39 -0.75
CA ALA A 127 17.68 9.47 -1.84
C ALA A 127 17.64 8.01 -1.36
N LYS A 128 16.71 7.20 -1.90
CA LYS A 128 16.52 5.78 -1.52
C LYS A 128 17.03 4.82 -2.60
N LYS A 129 17.81 3.82 -2.19
CA LYS A 129 18.20 2.67 -3.03
C LYS A 129 17.06 1.64 -3.07
N VAL A 130 16.71 1.18 -4.27
CA VAL A 130 15.67 0.17 -4.51
C VAL A 130 16.32 -1.21 -4.66
N LYS A 131 15.86 -2.19 -3.87
CA LYS A 131 16.14 -3.63 -4.12
C LYS A 131 15.00 -4.22 -4.95
N ARG A 132 15.35 -4.90 -6.05
CA ARG A 132 14.43 -5.74 -6.84
C ARG A 132 14.35 -7.13 -6.22
N VAL A 133 13.13 -7.65 -6.07
CA VAL A 133 12.83 -9.00 -5.56
C VAL A 133 11.70 -9.60 -6.40
N LYS A 134 11.66 -10.92 -6.52
CA LYS A 134 10.76 -11.70 -7.40
C LYS A 134 9.28 -11.54 -7.01
N TYR A 135 8.44 -11.29 -8.02
CA TYR A 135 7.07 -10.76 -7.89
C TYR A 135 5.95 -11.80 -7.96
N GLU A 136 6.19 -12.93 -8.63
CA GLU A 136 5.12 -13.88 -9.01
C GLU A 136 4.44 -14.53 -7.79
N LEU A 137 5.22 -15.04 -6.83
CA LEU A 137 4.69 -15.72 -5.65
C LEU A 137 3.86 -14.79 -4.74
N LEU A 138 4.24 -13.51 -4.65
CA LEU A 138 3.52 -12.55 -3.80
C LEU A 138 2.17 -12.20 -4.41
N ASP A 139 2.09 -12.10 -5.74
CA ASP A 139 0.85 -11.76 -6.43
C ASP A 139 -0.19 -12.88 -6.29
N GLU A 140 0.23 -14.14 -6.44
CA GLU A 140 -0.63 -15.31 -6.19
C GLU A 140 -1.15 -15.34 -4.75
N GLN A 141 -0.29 -15.07 -3.76
CA GLN A 141 -0.69 -15.01 -2.34
C GLN A 141 -1.70 -13.89 -2.07
N LEU A 142 -1.55 -12.74 -2.73
CA LEU A 142 -2.47 -11.61 -2.59
C LEU A 142 -3.83 -11.91 -3.22
N GLN A 143 -3.85 -12.53 -4.40
CA GLN A 143 -5.10 -12.92 -5.07
C GLN A 143 -5.88 -13.96 -4.24
N GLN A 144 -5.19 -14.97 -3.71
CA GLN A 144 -5.78 -15.97 -2.81
C GLN A 144 -6.29 -15.36 -1.49
N LEU A 145 -5.54 -14.39 -0.94
CA LEU A 145 -5.96 -13.71 0.27
C LEU A 145 -7.21 -12.88 0.02
N ALA A 146 -7.23 -12.05 -1.03
CA ALA A 146 -8.36 -11.19 -1.37
C ALA A 146 -9.66 -11.98 -1.59
N SER A 147 -9.60 -13.12 -2.29
CA SER A 147 -10.76 -13.99 -2.50
C SER A 147 -11.25 -14.70 -1.23
N SER A 148 -10.43 -14.76 -0.18
CA SER A 148 -10.80 -15.43 1.07
C SER A 148 -11.52 -14.53 2.08
N PHE A 149 -11.69 -13.22 1.80
CA PHE A 149 -12.15 -12.25 2.80
C PHE A 149 -13.44 -12.68 3.51
N ASP A 150 -14.45 -13.13 2.76
CA ASP A 150 -15.75 -13.56 3.31
C ASP A 150 -15.80 -15.06 3.69
N LEU A 151 -14.71 -15.80 3.44
CA LEU A 151 -14.63 -17.24 3.69
C LEU A 151 -13.98 -17.59 5.03
N ILE A 152 -13.29 -16.63 5.67
CA ILE A 152 -12.58 -16.83 6.92
C ILE A 152 -12.91 -15.75 7.95
N PRO A 153 -12.76 -16.03 9.26
CA PRO A 153 -12.88 -15.02 10.30
C PRO A 153 -11.97 -13.80 10.04
N ARG A 154 -12.49 -12.60 10.31
CA ARG A 154 -11.78 -11.33 10.03
C ARG A 154 -10.42 -11.26 10.74
N ASP A 155 -10.34 -11.74 11.97
CA ASP A 155 -9.08 -11.80 12.74
C ASP A 155 -8.03 -12.69 12.06
N LEU A 156 -8.45 -13.83 11.50
CA LEU A 156 -7.59 -14.73 10.74
C LEU A 156 -7.17 -14.11 9.41
N TYR A 157 -8.08 -13.42 8.72
CA TYR A 157 -7.77 -12.67 7.49
C TYR A 157 -6.68 -11.63 7.76
N PHE A 158 -6.88 -10.74 8.73
CA PHE A 158 -5.89 -9.72 9.05
C PHE A 158 -4.59 -10.30 9.61
N LYS A 159 -4.61 -11.48 10.25
CA LYS A 159 -3.38 -12.20 10.62
C LYS A 159 -2.59 -12.62 9.37
N ARG A 160 -3.24 -13.19 8.36
CA ARG A 160 -2.61 -13.62 7.10
C ARG A 160 -2.13 -12.42 6.28
N ALA A 161 -2.96 -11.38 6.14
CA ALA A 161 -2.62 -10.15 5.44
C ALA A 161 -1.36 -9.49 6.00
N ARG A 162 -1.25 -9.39 7.34
CA ARG A 162 -0.07 -8.84 8.01
C ARG A 162 1.20 -9.66 7.79
N ALA A 163 1.11 -10.97 7.58
CA ALA A 163 2.27 -11.80 7.30
C ALA A 163 2.90 -11.48 5.93
N LEU A 164 2.13 -10.87 5.02
CA LEU A 164 2.63 -10.37 3.73
C LEU A 164 3.27 -8.97 3.84
N PHE A 165 3.10 -8.29 4.98
CA PHE A 165 3.76 -7.03 5.34
C PHE A 165 5.10 -7.29 6.06
N ASN A 166 6.11 -7.71 5.30
CA ASN A 166 7.52 -7.70 5.74
C ASN A 166 8.13 -6.35 5.35
N PHE A 167 8.26 -5.44 6.32
CA PHE A 167 9.10 -4.24 6.20
C PHE A 167 10.55 -4.61 6.53
#